data_AF-A0AAX1J0W9-F1
#
_entry.id   AF-A0AAX1J0W9-F1
#
_cell.length_a   1.000
_cell.length_b   1.000
_cell.length_c   1.000
_cell.angle_alpha   90.00
_cell.angle_beta   90.00
_cell.angle_gamma   90.00
#
_symmetry.space_group_name_H-M   'P 1'
#
loop_
_entity.id
_entity.type
_entity.pdbx_description
1 polymer ?
#
loop_
_entity_poly.entity_id
_entity_poly.type
_entity_poly.pdbx_seq_one_letter_code
_entity_poly.pdbx_strand_id
1 'polypeptide(L)'
;MRNDYRNAIRDLIHRNLQQNNIQNLIVWEIKEDESLDPSLLSLKIYGSRNHIDAVLVACGVNGVWEKLPLNKVAFPRLVDLLRLQKEYLQDN
;
A
#
# COMPACT_ATOMS: atom_id res chain seq x y z
N MET A 1 4.03 16.22 -4.60
CA MET A 1 3.55 15.76 -3.27
C MET A 1 2.87 14.39 -3.31
N ARG A 2 1.66 14.23 -3.87
CA ARG A 2 0.99 12.89 -3.88
C ARG A 2 1.71 11.85 -4.73
N ASN A 3 2.31 12.25 -5.84
CA ASN A 3 3.12 11.36 -6.69
C ASN A 3 4.42 10.94 -5.98
N ASP A 4 5.06 11.86 -5.27
CA ASP A 4 6.26 11.58 -4.47
C ASP A 4 5.96 10.61 -3.32
N TYR A 5 4.84 10.80 -2.63
CA TYR A 5 4.35 9.86 -1.61
C TYR A 5 4.13 8.46 -2.18
N ARG A 6 3.47 8.34 -3.35
CA ARG A 6 3.26 7.05 -4.02
C ARG A 6 4.59 6.40 -4.44
N ASN A 7 5.53 7.19 -4.94
CA ASN A 7 6.86 6.70 -5.29
C ASN A 7 7.63 6.23 -4.05
N ALA A 8 7.57 6.97 -2.94
CA ALA A 8 8.21 6.60 -1.69
C ALA A 8 7.65 5.29 -1.12
N ILE A 9 6.34 5.04 -1.22
CA ILE A 9 5.73 3.76 -0.84
C ILE A 9 6.29 2.63 -1.72
N ARG A 10 6.34 2.83 -3.05
CA ARG A 10 6.85 1.82 -3.97
C ARG A 10 8.31 1.48 -3.66
N ASP A 11 9.13 2.50 -3.43
CA ASP A 11 10.54 2.33 -3.08
C ASP A 11 10.70 1.60 -1.75
N LEU A 12 9.87 1.90 -0.75
CA LEU A 12 9.89 1.20 0.53
C LEU A 12 9.59 -0.30 0.36
N ILE A 13 8.57 -0.66 -0.42
CA ILE A 13 8.21 -2.05 -0.69
C ILE A 13 9.36 -2.74 -1.43
N HIS A 14 9.88 -2.14 -2.50
CA HIS A 14 10.99 -2.69 -3.27
C HIS A 14 12.25 -2.87 -2.43
N ARG A 15 12.63 -1.89 -1.60
CA ARG A 15 13.81 -1.99 -0.72
C ARG A 15 13.65 -3.14 0.29
N ASN A 16 12.49 -3.28 0.92
CA ASN A 16 12.26 -4.37 1.86
C ASN A 16 12.24 -5.75 1.18
N LEU A 17 11.68 -5.85 -0.04
CA LEU A 17 11.73 -7.08 -0.83
C LEU A 17 13.16 -7.45 -1.25
N GLN A 18 13.96 -6.48 -1.72
CA GLN A 18 15.36 -6.71 -2.10
C GLN A 18 16.25 -7.10 -0.92
N GLN A 19 16.01 -6.51 0.25
CA GLN A 19 16.74 -6.84 1.48
C GLN A 19 16.25 -8.13 2.15
N ASN A 20 15.31 -8.86 1.55
CA ASN A 20 14.67 -10.03 2.12
C ASN A 20 14.00 -9.77 3.49
N ASN A 21 13.68 -8.51 3.77
CA ASN A 21 13.06 -8.03 5.00
C ASN A 21 11.54 -8.14 4.92
N ILE A 22 11.04 -9.33 4.57
CA ILE A 22 9.60 -9.62 4.46
C ILE A 22 8.89 -9.40 5.80
N GLN A 23 9.61 -9.55 6.92
CA GLN A 23 9.08 -9.25 8.25
C GLN A 23 8.57 -7.81 8.37
N ASN A 24 9.18 -6.86 7.66
CA ASN A 24 8.79 -5.45 7.67
C ASN A 24 7.64 -5.13 6.69
N LEU A 25 7.11 -6.15 6.01
CA LEU A 25 5.98 -6.04 5.11
C LEU A 25 4.81 -6.88 5.65
N ILE A 26 3.61 -6.48 5.28
CA ILE A 26 2.39 -7.24 5.52
C ILE A 26 2.10 -8.00 4.24
N VAL A 27 2.23 -9.33 4.27
CA VAL A 27 1.84 -10.16 3.13
C VAL A 27 0.36 -10.47 3.25
N TRP A 28 -0.42 -10.08 2.24
CA TRP A 28 -1.86 -10.32 2.20
C TRP A 28 -2.25 -11.00 0.90
N GLU A 29 -3.15 -11.97 1.00
CA GLU A 29 -3.71 -12.68 -0.14
C GLU A 29 -5.04 -12.03 -0.50
N ILE A 30 -5.07 -11.32 -1.64
CA ILE A 30 -6.24 -10.57 -2.08
C ILE A 30 -7.29 -11.55 -2.60
N LYS A 31 -8.48 -11.48 -2.01
CA LYS A 31 -9.63 -12.28 -2.43
C LYS A 31 -10.46 -11.59 -3.50
N GLU A 32 -11.34 -12.33 -4.15
CA GLU A 32 -12.18 -11.81 -5.23
C GLU A 32 -13.10 -10.66 -4.78
N ASP A 33 -13.67 -10.77 -3.57
CA ASP A 33 -14.48 -9.72 -2.94
C ASP A 33 -13.67 -8.43 -2.68
N GLU A 34 -12.41 -8.59 -2.26
CA GLU A 34 -11.50 -7.48 -1.96
C GLU A 34 -10.94 -6.81 -3.22
N SER A 35 -10.84 -7.57 -4.32
CA SER A 35 -10.23 -7.10 -5.55
C SER A 35 -10.99 -5.99 -6.26
N LEU A 36 -12.28 -5.85 -5.94
CA LEU A 36 -13.19 -4.85 -6.49
C LEU A 36 -13.23 -3.56 -5.65
N ASP A 37 -12.80 -3.61 -4.38
CA ASP A 37 -12.86 -2.47 -3.47
C ASP A 37 -11.52 -2.28 -2.72
N PRO A 38 -10.62 -1.43 -3.25
CA PRO A 38 -9.37 -1.08 -2.58
C PRO A 38 -9.55 -0.41 -1.21
N SER A 39 -10.70 0.24 -0.98
CA SER A 39 -11.01 0.86 0.31
C SER A 39 -11.33 -0.18 1.38
N LEU A 40 -12.01 -1.27 1.00
CA LEU A 40 -12.25 -2.41 1.87
C LEU A 40 -10.93 -3.10 2.23
N LEU A 41 -10.03 -3.26 1.26
CA LEU A 41 -8.73 -3.86 1.51
C LEU A 41 -7.88 -2.98 2.44
N SER A 42 -7.88 -1.65 2.25
CA SER A 42 -7.24 -0.71 3.16
C SER A 42 -7.77 -0.85 4.59
N LEU A 43 -9.10 -0.99 4.74
CA LEU A 43 -9.73 -1.17 6.05
C LEU A 43 -9.29 -2.49 6.71
N LYS A 44 -9.20 -3.59 5.96
CA LYS A 44 -8.77 -4.90 6.50
C LYS A 44 -7.30 -4.93 6.89
N ILE A 45 -6.42 -4.31 6.09
CA ILE A 45 -4.97 -4.33 6.33
C ILE A 45 -4.57 -3.33 7.42
N TYR A 46 -5.11 -2.10 7.35
CA TYR A 46 -4.65 -0.98 8.18
C TYR A 46 -5.65 -0.53 9.24
N GLY A 47 -6.87 -1.09 9.26
CA GLY A 47 -7.93 -0.63 10.16
C GLY A 47 -8.57 0.71 9.73
N SER A 48 -8.22 1.25 8.56
CA SER A 48 -8.74 2.53 8.06
C SER A 48 -8.85 2.56 6.54
N ARG A 49 -9.85 3.27 6.01
CA ARG A 49 -10.03 3.51 4.56
C ARG A 49 -9.17 4.66 4.02
N ASN A 50 -8.36 5.30 4.86
CA ASN A 50 -7.55 6.47 4.45
C ASN A 50 -6.25 6.09 3.71
N HIS A 51 -5.90 4.80 3.65
CA HIS A 51 -4.63 4.33 3.08
C HIS A 51 -4.80 3.64 1.72
N ILE A 52 -5.85 4.02 0.96
CA ILE A 52 -6.13 3.49 -0.38
C ILE A 52 -4.92 3.66 -1.31
N ASP A 53 -4.24 4.81 -1.26
CA ASP A 53 -3.03 5.04 -2.09
C ASP A 53 -1.95 3.97 -1.87
N ALA A 54 -1.78 3.49 -0.64
CA ALA A 54 -0.82 2.42 -0.35
C ALA A 54 -1.23 1.09 -0.95
N VAL A 55 -2.53 0.79 -0.93
CA VAL A 55 -3.09 -0.42 -1.54
C VAL A 55 -2.87 -0.40 -3.05
N LEU A 56 -3.22 0.71 -3.70
CA LEU A 56 -3.06 0.87 -5.14
C LEU A 56 -1.60 0.70 -5.56
N VAL A 57 -0.68 1.37 -4.84
CA VAL A 57 0.76 1.30 -5.14
C VAL A 57 1.31 -0.11 -4.92
N ALA A 58 0.95 -0.78 -3.83
CA ALA A 58 1.40 -2.15 -3.54
C ALA A 58 0.88 -3.15 -4.59
N CYS A 59 -0.35 -2.97 -5.04
CA CYS A 59 -0.97 -3.79 -6.08
C CYS A 59 -0.49 -3.43 -7.50
N GLY A 60 0.28 -2.35 -7.66
CA GLY A 60 0.75 -1.88 -8.96
C GLY A 60 -0.34 -1.28 -9.85
N VAL A 61 -1.48 -0.86 -9.28
CA VAL A 61 -2.59 -0.26 -10.01
C VAL A 61 -2.58 1.28 -9.90
N ASN A 62 -3.11 1.96 -10.91
CA ASN A 62 -3.13 3.41 -10.99
C ASN A 62 -4.40 4.03 -10.39
N GLY A 63 -5.50 3.28 -10.37
CA GLY A 63 -6.79 3.78 -9.90
C GLY A 63 -7.66 2.73 -9.22
N VAL A 64 -8.64 3.22 -8.46
CA VAL A 64 -9.59 2.36 -7.73
C VAL A 64 -10.55 1.58 -8.64
N TRP A 65 -10.63 1.96 -9.91
CA TRP A 65 -11.44 1.28 -10.93
C TRP A 65 -10.75 0.03 -11.51
N GLU A 66 -9.46 -0.16 -11.24
CA GLU A 66 -8.73 -1.34 -11.70
C GLU A 66 -8.91 -2.49 -10.72
N LYS A 67 -9.16 -3.69 -11.25
CA LYS A 67 -9.26 -4.90 -10.44
C LYS A 67 -7.89 -5.20 -9.84
N LEU A 68 -7.83 -5.33 -8.52
CA LEU A 68 -6.58 -5.70 -7.83
C LEU A 68 -6.18 -7.13 -8.20
N PRO A 69 -4.88 -7.45 -8.22
CA PRO A 69 -4.42 -8.79 -8.57
C PRO A 69 -4.89 -9.81 -7.53
N LEU A 70 -5.42 -10.94 -7.98
CA LEU A 70 -5.86 -12.05 -7.12
C LEU A 70 -4.68 -12.94 -6.72
N ASN A 71 -3.70 -12.34 -6.04
CA ASN A 71 -2.49 -13.02 -5.60
C ASN A 71 -2.02 -12.50 -4.24
N LYS A 72 -0.89 -13.03 -3.77
CA LYS A 72 -0.22 -12.55 -2.57
C LYS A 72 0.56 -11.29 -2.90
N VAL A 73 0.18 -10.19 -2.26
CA VAL A 73 0.81 -8.88 -2.41
C VAL A 73 1.46 -8.48 -1.08
N ALA A 74 2.63 -7.86 -1.18
CA ALA A 74 3.32 -7.31 -0.02
C ALA A 74 2.97 -5.83 0.15
N PHE A 75 2.48 -5.49 1.34
CA PHE A 75 2.08 -4.16 1.73
C PHE A 75 3.06 -3.58 2.75
N PRO A 76 3.28 -2.25 2.76
CA PRO A 76 4.07 -1.60 3.81
C PRO A 76 3.34 -1.69 5.16
N ARG A 77 4.06 -1.52 6.27
CA ARG A 77 3.42 -1.41 7.58
C ARG A 77 2.79 -0.04 7.76
N LEU A 78 1.76 0.02 8.62
CA LEU A 78 1.08 1.27 8.95
C LEU A 78 2.04 2.34 9.50
N VAL A 79 3.02 1.94 10.34
CA VAL A 79 4.01 2.85 10.91
C VAL A 79 4.83 3.54 9.81
N ASP A 80 5.23 2.80 8.78
CA ASP A 80 6.00 3.36 7.67
C ASP A 80 5.12 4.28 6.81
N LEU A 81 3.85 3.92 6.60
CA LEU A 81 2.89 4.79 5.90
C LEU A 81 2.70 6.10 6.64
N LEU A 82 2.50 6.08 7.96
CA LEU A 82 2.34 7.29 8.76
C LEU A 82 3.61 8.15 8.72
N ARG A 83 4.79 7.55 8.73
CA ARG A 83 6.06 8.25 8.56
C ARG A 83 6.13 8.94 7.20
N LEU A 84 5.83 8.23 6.12
CA LEU A 84 5.81 8.78 4.76
C LEU A 84 4.74 9.85 4.59
N GLN A 85 3.57 9.71 5.22
CA GLN A 85 2.55 10.76 5.22
C GLN A 85 3.08 12.02 5.89
N LYS A 86 3.75 11.88 7.04
CA LYS A 86 4.38 12.99 7.72
C LYS A 86 5.45 13.68 6.87
N GLU A 87 6.23 12.92 6.13
CA GLU A 87 7.37 13.43 5.36
C GLU A 87 6.94 14.09 4.03
N TYR A 88 5.90 13.57 3.37
CA TYR A 88 5.52 14.00 2.01
C TYR A 88 4.19 14.77 1.92
N LEU A 89 3.33 14.68 2.95
CA LEU A 89 2.01 15.33 2.98
C LEU A 89 1.92 16.44 4.04
N GLN A 90 2.94 16.63 4.87
CA GLN A 90 2.94 17.62 5.97
C GLN A 90 3.67 18.93 5.65
N ASP A 91 3.88 19.25 4.37
CA ASP A 91 4.29 20.59 3.92
C ASP A 91 3.03 21.47 3.78
N ASN A 92 2.61 22.07 4.90
CA ASN A 92 1.69 23.21 4.96
C ASN A 92 1.96 24.01 6.24
#